data_AF-A0A366HJZ3-F1
#
_entry.id   AF-A0A366HJZ3-F1
#
_cell.length_a   1.000
_cell.length_b   1.000
_cell.length_c   1.000
_cell.angle_alpha   90.00
_cell.angle_beta   90.00
_cell.angle_gamma   90.00
#
_symmetry.space_group_name_H-M   'P 1'
#
loop_
_entity.id
_entity.type
_entity.pdbx_description
1 polymer ?
#
loop_
_entity_poly.entity_id
_entity_poly.type
_entity_poly.pdbx_seq_one_letter_code
_entity_poly.pdbx_strand_id
1 'polypeptide(L)' 'MNDWYILPNGNIKHLDGLEVQPERDWLPTDESLEAYAGRQREAGKTELQIVRMVMQLAMDGEAWVKENLS' A
#
# COMPACT_ATOMS: atom_id res chain seq x y z
N MET A 1 -12.89 -2.84 9.76
CA MET A 1 -12.66 -4.06 8.97
C MET A 1 -11.17 -4.10 8.68
N ASN A 2 -10.53 -5.27 8.66
CA ASN A 2 -9.09 -5.33 8.35
C ASN A 2 -8.93 -5.15 6.84
N ASP A 3 -8.59 -3.94 6.43
CA ASP A 3 -8.33 -3.61 5.02
C ASP A 3 -6.94 -4.10 4.56
N TRP A 4 -6.22 -4.78 5.44
CA TRP A 4 -4.87 -5.29 5.26
C TRP A 4 -4.78 -6.79 5.53
N TYR A 5 -3.92 -7.49 4.79
CA TYR A 5 -3.62 -8.91 4.98
C TYR A 5 -2.18 -9.24 4.57
N ILE A 6 -1.61 -10.27 5.19
CA ILE A 6 -0.25 -10.77 4.93
C ILE A 6 -0.30 -11.78 3.79
N LEU A 7 0.62 -11.62 2.83
CA LEU A 7 0.81 -12.53 1.72
C LEU A 7 1.81 -13.64 2.07
N PRO A 8 1.80 -14.78 1.35
CA PRO A 8 2.74 -15.89 1.59
C PRO A 8 4.22 -15.50 1.42
N ASN A 9 4.51 -14.45 0.66
CA ASN A 9 5.86 -13.91 0.47
C ASN A 9 6.32 -12.98 1.61
N GLY A 10 5.48 -12.72 2.62
CA GLY A 10 5.76 -11.81 3.73
C GLY A 10 5.35 -10.36 3.48
N ASN A 11 4.95 -10.01 2.25
CA ASN A 11 4.43 -8.68 1.93
C ASN A 11 3.05 -8.47 2.55
N ILE A 12 2.64 -7.21 2.60
CA ILE A 12 1.35 -6.81 3.17
C ILE A 12 0.57 -6.07 2.11
N LYS A 13 -0.68 -6.46 1.92
CA LYS A 13 -1.51 -5.95 0.84
C LYS A 13 -2.77 -5.29 1.36
N HIS A 14 -3.04 -4.09 0.85
CA HIS A 14 -4.28 -3.39 1.07
C HIS A 14 -5.38 -3.91 0.14
N LEU A 15 -6.66 -3.79 0.52
CA LEU A 15 -7.79 -4.10 -0.34
C LEU A 15 -7.82 -3.27 -1.64
N ASP A 16 -7.26 -2.06 -1.62
CA ASP A 16 -7.10 -1.24 -2.83
C ASP A 16 -6.01 -1.77 -3.77
N GLY A 17 -5.34 -2.86 -3.41
CA GLY A 17 -4.37 -3.57 -4.24
C GLY A 17 -2.93 -3.07 -4.13
N LEU A 18 -2.65 -2.05 -3.32
CA LEU A 18 -1.29 -1.64 -3.00
C LEU A 18 -0.63 -2.70 -2.11
N GLU A 19 0.57 -3.14 -2.49
CA GLU A 19 1.33 -4.16 -1.77
C GLU A 19 2.65 -3.57 -1.29
N VAL A 20 2.88 -3.58 0.02
CA VAL A 20 4.08 -3.01 0.68
C VAL A 20 5.00 -4.11 1.19
N GLN A 21 6.29 -3.78 1.21
CA GLN A 21 7.40 -4.67 1.58
C GLN A 21 7.98 -4.23 2.92
N PRO A 22 7.61 -4.86 4.06
CA PRO A 22 8.15 -4.50 5.38
C PRO A 22 9.68 -4.50 5.44
N GLU A 23 10.31 -5.42 4.71
CA GLU A 23 11.75 -5.57 4.61
C GLU A 23 12.45 -4.49 3.76
N ARG A 24 11.67 -3.67 3.04
CA ARG A 24 12.15 -2.54 2.23
C ARG A 24 11.54 -1.23 2.70
N ASP A 25 11.57 -0.99 4.00
CA ASP A 25 11.05 0.22 4.65
C ASP A 25 9.58 0.51 4.30
N TRP A 26 8.77 -0.55 4.15
CA TRP A 26 7.34 -0.46 3.83
C TRP A 26 7.05 0.16 2.47
N LEU A 27 8.04 0.18 1.56
CA LEU A 27 7.86 0.67 0.21
C LEU A 27 6.94 -0.28 -0.59
N PRO A 28 6.05 0.27 -1.43
CA PRO A 28 5.23 -0.55 -2.30
C PRO A 28 6.08 -1.29 -3.34
N THR A 29 5.60 -2.43 -3.81
CA THR A 29 6.18 -3.08 -4.99
C THR A 29 5.94 -2.23 -6.24
N ASP A 30 6.88 -2.23 -7.18
CA ASP A 30 6.76 -1.44 -8.42
C ASP A 30 5.47 -1.80 -9.19
N GLU A 31 5.14 -3.09 -9.25
CA GLU A 31 3.94 -3.59 -9.95
C GLU A 31 2.65 -3.09 -9.27
N SER A 32 2.54 -3.21 -7.95
CA SER A 32 1.34 -2.78 -7.23
C SER A 32 1.20 -1.26 -7.23
N LEU A 33 2.32 -0.54 -7.17
CA LEU A 33 2.36 0.91 -7.27
C LEU A 33 1.85 1.39 -8.62
N GLU A 34 2.36 0.82 -9.73
CA GLU A 34 1.93 1.21 -11.07
C GLU A 34 0.44 0.88 -11.28
N ALA A 35 -0.01 -0.30 -10.86
CA ALA A 35 -1.42 -0.68 -10.96
C ALA A 35 -2.33 0.25 -10.14
N TYR A 36 -1.93 0.59 -8.92
CA TYR A 36 -2.66 1.53 -8.06
C TYR A 36 -2.69 2.93 -8.67
N ALA A 37 -1.53 3.45 -9.06
CA ALA A 37 -1.39 4.78 -9.68
C ALA A 37 -2.22 4.87 -10.97
N GLY A 38 -2.21 3.84 -11.82
CA GLY A 38 -3.05 3.75 -13.02
C GLY A 38 -4.53 3.95 -12.72
N ARG A 39 -5.08 3.22 -11.74
CA ARG A 39 -6.50 3.39 -11.33
C ARG A 39 -6.79 4.79 -10.80
N GLN A 40 -5.86 5.38 -10.06
CA GLN A 40 -6.05 6.74 -9.53
C GLN A 40 -5.98 7.81 -10.63
N ARG A 41 -5.10 7.63 -11.63
CA ARG A 41 -5.06 8.49 -12.83
C ARG A 41 -6.36 8.41 -13.61
N GLU A 42 -6.89 7.21 -13.83
CA GLU A 42 -8.20 7.00 -14.46
C GLU A 42 -9.33 7.66 -13.67
N ALA A 43 -9.22 7.72 -12.34
CA ALA A 43 -10.12 8.45 -11.45
C ALA A 43 -9.87 9.98 -11.41
N GLY A 44 -8.98 10.51 -12.26
CA GLY A 44 -8.70 11.94 -12.40
C GLY A 44 -7.81 12.52 -11.29
N LYS A 45 -7.09 11.70 -10.53
CA LYS A 45 -6.14 12.18 -9.51
C LYS A 45 -4.86 12.69 -10.16
N THR A 46 -4.28 13.74 -9.58
CA THR A 46 -2.96 14.25 -9.98
C THR A 46 -1.84 13.38 -9.39
N GLU A 47 -0.66 13.38 -10.00
CA GLU A 47 0.50 12.65 -9.47
C GLU A 47 0.81 13.03 -8.02
N LEU A 48 0.67 14.31 -7.65
CA LEU A 48 0.88 14.76 -6.28
C LEU A 48 -0.15 14.16 -5.30
N GLN A 49 -1.41 14.02 -5.72
CA GLN A 49 -2.44 13.35 -4.91
C GLN A 49 -2.14 11.86 -4.77
N ILE A 50 -1.74 11.21 -5.86
CA ILE A 50 -1.40 9.79 -5.89
C ILE A 50 -0.25 9.50 -4.94
N VAL A 51 0.84 10.27 -5.01
CA VAL A 51 2.00 10.12 -4.12
C VAL A 51 1.60 10.26 -2.65
N ARG A 52 0.77 11.27 -2.32
CA ARG A 52 0.26 11.44 -0.94
C ARG A 52 -0.57 10.24 -0.48
N MET A 53 -1.43 9.71 -1.34
CA MET A 53 -2.26 8.54 -1.01
C MET A 53 -1.41 7.29 -0.81
N VAL A 54 -0.39 7.07 -1.65
CA VAL A 54 0.55 5.95 -1.50
C VAL A 54 1.32 6.04 -0.20
N MET A 55 1.85 7.22 0.14
CA MET A 55 2.56 7.43 1.41
C MET A 55 1.64 7.19 2.62
N GLN A 56 0.38 7.64 2.55
CA GLN A 56 -0.59 7.39 3.62
C GLN A 56 -0.84 5.90 3.80
N LEU A 57 -1.09 5.17 2.70
CA LEU A 57 -1.30 3.73 2.76
C LEU A 57 -0.09 2.99 3.33
N ALA A 58 1.13 3.37 2.98
CA ALA A 58 2.33 2.75 3.56
C ALA A 58 2.41 2.94 5.09
N MET A 59 2.11 4.14 5.59
CA MET A 59 2.06 4.42 7.04
C MET A 59 0.93 3.65 7.74
N ASP A 60 -0.25 3.58 7.11
CA ASP A 60 -1.40 2.84 7.64
C ASP A 60 -1.10 1.34 7.73
N GLY A 61 -0.38 0.79 6.75
CA GLY A 61 0.08 -0.60 6.74
C GLY A 61 1.09 -0.90 7.86
N GLU A 62 2.04 0.01 8.11
CA GLU A 62 2.99 -0.11 9.23
C GLU A 62 2.25 -0.09 10.59
N ALA A 63 1.31 0.84 10.77
CA ALA A 63 0.50 0.94 11.98
C ALA A 63 -0.32 -0.34 12.20
N TRP A 64 -0.97 -0.85 11.14
CA TRP A 64 -1.73 -2.08 11.19
C TRP A 64 -0.90 -3.27 11.66
N VAL A 65 0.33 -3.43 11.15
CA VAL A 65 1.22 -4.50 11.61
C VAL A 65 1.54 -4.38 13.08
N LYS A 66 1.90 -3.18 13.55
CA LYS A 66 2.21 -2.95 14.97
C LYS A 66 1.03 -3.33 15.87
N GLU A 67 -0.20 -3.11 15.41
CA GLU A 67 -1.41 -3.42 16.18
C GLU A 67 -1.84 -4.90 16.11
N ASN A 68 -1.52 -5.61 15.03
CA ASN A 68 -2.09 -6.94 14.76
C ASN A 68 -1.08 -8.09 14.87
N LEU A 69 0.22 -7.81 14.80
CA LEU A 69 1.29 -8.81 14.77
C LEU A 69 2.31 -8.65 15.90
N SER A 70 2.00 -7.83 16.91
CA SER A 70 2.82 -7.64 18.12
C SER A 70 2.48 -8.61 19.24
#